data_AF-A0A354CK86-F1
#
_entry.id   AF-A0A354CK86-F1
#
_cell.length_a   1.000
_cell.length_b   1.000
_cell.length_c   1.000
_cell.angle_alpha   90.00
_cell.angle_beta   90.00
_cell.angle_gamma   90.00
#
_symmetry.space_group_name_H-M   'P 1'
#
loop_
_entity.id
_entity.type
_entity.pdbx_description
1 polymer ?
#
loop_
_entity_poly.entity_id
_entity_poly.type
_entity_poly.pdbx_seq_one_letter_code
_entity_poly.pdbx_strand_id
1 'polypeptide(L)'
;MADSSNKKKAASHESKKSNMEIMFSGSDSLTKRERRKKKQLIARSVGFALIGIEVIALIIFLAALFKLNMIPAKYMAMLIGILLLITVYNVLSQFTKAHWVGKVLAVLLAVVMFVGSSYIGKANSVISNIAGVTTKTDTFSLVVLATDPATGVEATKNYTFGYNKINNKDMAESLIQEVNTTLGTNVKTRTYDNWTNIINALYNNEVKVIVFNESNRAMLEEQFTDFEEKTKVIYTKTYTTQIKENVVNKNTATESFTIYVSGNDDYGAISANGRSDVNIVATFNPKTRQVLMVSTPRDYWVPVDTLSTDSNGKAVTGYEKLTHAGNYGVDSSISTLESLYGVDVDYYVKVNFTGAVGVIDALGGITINSDVKFTNGEDAAPVAYNFVVGPNECDGEKALAFCR
;
A
#
# COMPACT_ATOMS: atom_id res chain seq x y z
N MET A 1 81.88 55.48 29.43
CA MET A 1 81.92 55.39 27.95
C MET A 1 81.62 53.94 27.61
N ALA A 2 80.35 53.57 27.52
CA ALA A 2 79.51 53.66 26.32
C ALA A 2 79.50 52.32 25.56
N ASP A 3 78.36 51.66 25.70
CA ASP A 3 77.72 50.81 24.71
C ASP A 3 78.12 49.33 24.56
N SER A 4 77.54 48.49 25.42
CA SER A 4 77.33 47.05 25.17
C SER A 4 75.84 46.66 25.23
N SER A 5 74.96 47.63 24.91
CA SER A 5 73.51 47.50 25.01
C SER A 5 72.85 47.41 23.63
N ASN A 6 73.38 46.61 22.69
CA ASN A 6 72.62 46.39 21.45
C ASN A 6 72.92 45.11 20.64
N LYS A 7 73.08 43.96 21.30
CA LYS A 7 73.18 42.65 20.60
C LYS A 7 72.29 41.54 21.19
N LYS A 8 71.09 41.91 21.69
CA LYS A 8 70.06 40.94 22.15
C LYS A 8 68.66 41.14 21.57
N LYS A 9 68.56 41.69 20.35
CA LYS A 9 67.31 41.75 19.57
C LYS A 9 67.57 41.44 18.09
N ALA A 10 68.11 40.26 17.81
CA ALA A 10 68.16 39.72 16.44
C ALA A 10 68.29 38.19 16.49
N ALA A 11 67.32 37.53 17.12
CA ALA A 11 67.18 36.08 17.04
C ALA A 11 65.71 35.75 16.73
N SER A 12 65.50 35.32 15.48
CA SER A 12 64.34 34.61 14.94
C SER A 12 62.95 35.20 15.22
N HIS A 13 62.55 36.21 14.43
CA HIS A 13 61.18 36.22 13.93
C HIS A 13 61.10 35.23 12.76
N GLU A 14 61.22 33.93 13.07
CA GLU A 14 60.76 32.91 12.13
C GLU A 14 59.24 33.04 12.11
N SER A 15 58.70 33.59 11.03
CA SER A 15 57.25 33.61 10.79
C SER A 15 56.75 32.17 10.88
N LYS A 16 56.11 31.81 12.01
CA LYS A 16 55.51 30.49 12.17
C LYS A 16 54.45 30.36 11.09
N LYS A 17 54.69 29.47 10.12
CA LYS A 17 53.70 29.17 9.09
C LYS A 17 52.33 28.89 9.74
N SER A 18 51.29 29.51 9.21
CA SER A 18 49.93 29.30 9.71
C SER A 18 49.50 27.84 9.50
N ASN A 19 48.47 27.36 10.21
CA ASN A 19 47.96 26.00 9.99
C ASN A 19 47.54 25.76 8.53
N MET A 20 47.05 26.82 7.87
CA MET A 20 46.64 26.81 6.46
C MET A 20 47.86 26.69 5.54
N GLU A 21 48.90 27.50 5.77
CA GLU A 21 50.15 27.44 5.01
C GLU A 21 50.85 26.07 5.15
N ILE A 22 50.85 25.48 6.35
CA ILE A 22 51.41 24.15 6.60
C ILE A 22 50.60 23.07 5.86
N MET A 23 49.28 23.21 5.74
CA MET A 23 48.42 22.25 5.06
C MET A 23 48.69 22.21 3.55
N PHE A 24 48.86 23.39 2.91
CA PHE A 24 49.06 23.50 1.46
C PHE A 24 50.53 23.49 0.99
N SER A 25 51.51 23.62 1.90
CA SER A 25 52.94 23.52 1.55
C SER A 25 53.34 22.11 1.10
N GLY A 26 54.19 21.98 0.08
CA GLY A 26 54.82 20.71 -0.33
C GLY A 26 55.65 20.08 0.81
N SER A 27 55.78 18.74 0.84
CA SER A 27 56.52 18.05 1.92
C SER A 27 57.94 18.55 2.09
N ASP A 28 58.58 18.94 0.99
CA ASP A 28 59.99 19.28 0.93
C ASP A 28 60.30 20.66 1.51
N SER A 29 59.29 21.53 1.61
CA SER A 29 59.38 22.88 2.20
C SER A 29 58.94 22.95 3.67
N LEU A 30 58.80 21.80 4.33
CA LEU A 30 58.33 21.66 5.72
C LEU A 30 59.37 20.96 6.60
N THR A 31 59.60 21.50 7.80
CA THR A 31 60.40 20.89 8.85
C THR A 31 59.77 19.57 9.36
N LYS A 32 60.54 18.70 10.03
CA LYS A 32 60.00 17.46 10.64
C LYS A 32 58.80 17.72 11.57
N ARG A 33 58.82 18.82 12.33
CA ARG A 33 57.73 19.23 13.22
C ARG A 33 56.50 19.68 12.45
N GLU A 34 56.67 20.45 11.38
CA GLU A 34 55.57 20.88 10.52
C GLU A 34 54.99 19.74 9.69
N ARG A 35 55.79 18.77 9.24
CA ARG A 35 55.28 17.54 8.60
C ARG A 35 54.40 16.72 9.53
N ARG A 36 54.78 16.56 10.81
CA ARG A 36 53.93 15.91 11.83
C ARG A 36 52.63 16.69 12.06
N LYS A 37 52.72 18.03 12.16
CA LYS A 37 51.57 18.92 12.31
C LYS A 37 50.65 18.87 11.08
N LYS A 38 51.20 18.82 9.86
CA LYS A 38 50.46 18.63 8.60
C LYS A 38 49.69 17.32 8.60
N LYS A 39 50.31 16.19 8.99
CA LYS A 39 49.61 14.90 9.12
C LYS A 39 48.45 14.96 10.12
N GLN A 40 48.63 15.63 11.26
CA GLN A 40 47.56 15.82 12.25
C GLN A 40 46.42 16.70 11.71
N LEU A 41 46.74 17.78 11.00
CA LEU A 41 45.75 18.67 10.40
C LEU A 41 44.95 17.94 9.31
N ILE A 42 45.61 17.21 8.41
CA ILE A 42 44.94 16.38 7.39
C ILE A 42 44.05 15.33 8.05
N ALA A 43 44.56 14.61 9.06
CA ALA A 43 43.77 13.60 9.76
C ALA A 43 42.52 14.19 10.44
N ARG A 44 42.59 15.41 10.97
CA ARG A 44 41.43 16.11 11.54
C ARG A 44 40.46 16.59 10.47
N SER A 45 40.96 17.15 9.37
CA SER A 45 40.12 17.55 8.23
C SER A 45 39.35 16.37 7.64
N VAL A 46 40.00 15.21 7.49
CA VAL A 46 39.32 13.96 7.08
C VAL A 46 38.26 13.57 8.12
N GLY A 47 38.55 13.69 9.41
CA GLY A 47 37.57 13.40 10.46
C GLY A 47 36.33 14.28 10.38
N PHE A 48 36.51 15.60 10.21
CA PHE A 48 35.38 16.52 10.03
C PHE A 48 34.63 16.28 8.71
N ALA A 49 35.30 15.89 7.64
CA ALA A 49 34.64 15.52 6.39
C ALA A 49 33.74 14.29 6.57
N LEU A 50 34.22 13.25 7.27
CA LEU A 50 33.43 12.05 7.57
C LEU A 50 32.23 12.36 8.47
N ILE A 51 32.41 13.21 9.49
CA ILE A 51 31.30 13.68 10.34
C ILE A 51 30.32 14.53 9.54
N GLY A 52 30.80 15.33 8.58
CA GLY A 52 29.93 16.05 7.64
C GLY A 52 29.02 15.11 6.85
N ILE A 53 29.57 13.99 6.36
CA ILE A 53 28.79 12.93 5.68
C ILE A 53 27.81 12.27 6.65
N GLU A 54 28.23 11.96 7.88
CA GLU A 54 27.35 11.43 8.94
C GLU A 54 26.17 12.37 9.22
N VAL A 55 26.41 13.67 9.36
CA VAL A 55 25.37 14.67 9.61
C VAL A 55 24.40 14.78 8.43
N ILE A 56 24.90 14.72 7.19
CA ILE A 56 24.03 14.68 6.00
C ILE A 56 23.16 13.41 6.03
N ALA A 57 23.76 12.25 6.31
CA ALA A 57 23.03 10.99 6.44
C ALA A 57 21.98 11.04 7.57
N LEU A 58 22.29 11.69 8.69
CA LEU A 58 21.37 11.91 9.81
C LEU A 58 20.17 12.77 9.39
N ILE A 59 20.40 13.88 8.69
CA ILE A 59 19.32 14.76 8.20
C ILE A 59 18.40 13.99 7.25
N ILE A 60 18.97 13.24 6.29
CA ILE A 60 18.20 12.41 5.34
C ILE A 60 17.38 11.36 6.09
N PHE A 61 18.01 10.66 7.04
CA PHE A 61 17.36 9.60 7.80
C PHE A 61 16.22 10.12 8.68
N LEU A 62 16.42 11.24 9.37
CA LEU A 62 15.36 11.88 10.15
C LEU A 62 14.22 12.38 9.25
N ALA A 63 14.54 13.01 8.11
CA ALA A 63 13.52 13.42 7.15
C ALA A 63 12.68 12.23 6.63
N ALA A 64 13.34 11.10 6.33
CA ALA A 64 12.65 9.87 5.94
C ALA A 64 11.75 9.33 7.06
N LEU A 65 12.21 9.32 8.32
CA LEU A 65 11.43 8.89 9.47
C LEU A 65 10.22 9.80 9.75
N PHE A 66 10.39 11.12 9.67
CA PHE A 66 9.28 12.06 9.83
C PHE A 66 8.24 11.92 8.72
N LYS A 67 8.69 11.67 7.48
CA LYS A 67 7.78 11.40 6.35
C LYS A 67 6.94 10.15 6.57
N LEU A 68 7.52 9.11 7.18
CA LEU A 68 6.82 7.85 7.47
C LEU A 68 5.69 8.05 8.49
N ASN A 69 5.85 8.96 9.46
CA ASN A 69 4.85 9.31 10.49
C ASN A 69 4.27 8.13 11.30
N MET A 70 4.99 7.00 11.37
CA MET A 70 4.54 5.80 12.10
C MET A 70 5.18 5.65 13.49
N ILE A 71 6.27 6.39 13.77
CA ILE A 71 6.98 6.29 15.04
C ILE A 71 6.35 7.25 16.06
N PRO A 72 5.89 6.77 17.23
CA PRO A 72 5.38 7.65 18.27
C PRO A 72 6.40 8.71 18.69
N ALA A 73 5.94 9.96 18.88
CA ALA A 73 6.79 11.13 19.11
C ALA A 73 7.81 10.94 20.25
N LYS A 74 7.45 10.22 21.33
CA LYS A 74 8.35 9.89 22.44
C LYS A 74 9.57 9.08 22.00
N TYR A 75 9.37 8.04 21.18
CA TYR A 75 10.47 7.22 20.67
C TYR A 75 11.28 7.98 19.62
N MET A 76 10.63 8.81 18.82
CA MET A 76 11.30 9.67 17.84
C MET A 76 12.25 10.68 18.54
N ALA A 77 11.79 11.34 19.60
CA ALA A 77 12.61 12.26 20.40
C ALA A 77 13.79 11.54 21.07
N MET A 78 13.57 10.33 21.60
CA MET A 78 14.64 9.51 22.19
C MET A 78 15.70 9.14 21.15
N LEU A 79 15.28 8.69 19.96
CA LEU A 79 16.18 8.34 18.87
C LEU A 79 17.02 9.54 18.42
N ILE A 80 16.39 10.70 18.22
CA ILE A 80 17.09 11.94 17.87
C ILE A 80 18.12 12.29 18.94
N GLY A 81 17.75 12.22 20.22
CA GLY A 81 18.65 12.49 21.33
C GLY A 81 19.89 11.57 21.32
N ILE A 82 19.69 10.27 21.13
CA ILE A 82 20.78 9.29 21.05
C ILE A 82 21.71 9.59 19.86
N LEU A 83 21.14 9.81 18.67
CA LEU A 83 21.93 10.09 17.46
C LEU A 83 22.75 11.37 17.62
N LEU A 84 22.15 12.44 18.17
CA LEU A 84 22.86 13.69 18.44
C LEU A 84 23.99 13.52 19.47
N LEU A 85 23.78 12.74 20.53
CA LEU A 85 24.83 12.46 21.51
C LEU A 85 26.02 11.73 20.89
N ILE A 86 25.75 10.75 19.99
CA ILE A 86 26.81 10.04 19.26
C ILE A 86 27.54 10.99 18.32
N THR A 87 26.83 11.83 17.58
CA THR A 87 27.44 12.84 16.69
C THR A 87 28.30 13.84 17.48
N VAL A 88 27.83 14.31 18.64
CA VAL A 88 28.62 15.17 19.54
C VAL A 88 29.89 14.44 20.01
N TYR A 89 29.79 13.18 20.41
CA TYR A 89 30.95 12.38 20.76
C TYR A 89 31.93 12.25 19.59
N ASN A 90 31.45 12.01 18.36
CA ASN A 90 32.29 11.91 17.17
C ASN A 90 33.06 13.20 16.91
N VAL A 91 32.41 14.36 17.06
CA VAL A 91 33.04 15.69 16.96
C VAL A 91 34.10 15.88 18.04
N LEU A 92 33.77 15.64 19.31
CA LEU A 92 34.68 15.82 20.44
C LEU A 92 35.90 14.90 20.34
N SER A 93 35.71 13.67 19.86
CA SER A 93 36.79 12.68 19.69
C SER A 93 37.90 13.18 18.75
N GLN A 94 37.61 14.05 17.77
CA GLN A 94 38.60 14.60 16.84
C GLN A 94 39.68 15.46 17.52
N PHE A 95 39.38 15.96 18.72
CA PHE A 95 40.32 16.72 19.54
C PHE A 95 41.14 15.84 20.50
N THR A 96 40.87 14.53 20.55
CA THR A 96 41.49 13.58 21.49
C THR A 96 42.41 12.57 20.80
N LYS A 97 43.08 11.72 21.59
CA LYS A 97 43.83 10.56 21.06
C LYS A 97 42.92 9.52 20.40
N ALA A 98 41.63 9.53 20.71
CA ALA A 98 40.62 8.61 20.17
C ALA A 98 40.00 9.07 18.83
N HIS A 99 40.59 10.07 18.14
CA HIS A 99 40.08 10.60 16.86
C HIS A 99 39.86 9.54 15.76
N TRP A 100 40.55 8.40 15.82
CA TRP A 100 40.31 7.29 14.88
C TRP A 100 38.99 6.57 15.18
N VAL A 101 38.61 6.43 16.46
CA VAL A 101 37.36 5.78 16.89
C VAL A 101 36.16 6.56 16.36
N GLY A 102 36.15 7.88 16.53
CA GLY A 102 35.05 8.71 16.03
C GLY A 102 34.90 8.69 14.51
N LYS A 103 35.99 8.49 13.76
CA LYS A 103 35.90 8.33 12.29
C LYS A 103 35.23 7.02 11.91
N VAL A 104 35.63 5.92 12.54
CA VAL A 104 35.05 4.60 12.30
C VAL A 104 33.56 4.62 12.67
N LEU A 105 33.24 5.20 13.83
CA LEU A 105 31.86 5.32 14.29
C LEU A 105 31.01 6.21 13.37
N ALA A 106 31.55 7.35 12.91
CA ALA A 106 30.88 8.23 11.95
C ALA A 106 30.56 7.52 10.63
N VAL A 107 31.51 6.75 10.08
CA VAL A 107 31.30 5.98 8.85
C VAL A 107 30.26 4.89 9.05
N LEU A 108 30.37 4.11 10.13
CA LEU A 108 29.41 3.05 10.44
C LEU A 108 28.00 3.60 10.62
N LEU A 109 27.86 4.69 11.38
CA LEU A 109 26.57 5.33 11.61
C LEU A 109 26.00 5.91 10.31
N ALA A 110 26.82 6.55 9.48
CA ALA A 110 26.40 7.04 8.17
C ALA A 110 25.87 5.91 7.28
N VAL A 111 26.58 4.77 7.21
CA VAL A 111 26.15 3.59 6.44
C VAL A 111 24.82 3.05 6.96
N VAL A 112 24.67 2.88 8.28
CA VAL A 112 23.42 2.41 8.89
C VAL A 112 22.27 3.37 8.58
N MET A 113 22.48 4.68 8.68
CA MET A 113 21.46 5.68 8.39
C MET A 113 21.10 5.74 6.90
N PHE A 114 22.06 5.60 5.99
CA PHE A 114 21.77 5.50 4.55
C PHE A 114 20.98 4.25 4.21
N VAL A 115 21.42 3.07 4.67
CA VAL A 115 20.71 1.80 4.46
C VAL A 115 19.32 1.86 5.08
N GLY A 116 19.21 2.34 6.32
CA GLY A 116 17.93 2.54 7.00
C GLY A 116 17.01 3.48 6.23
N SER A 117 17.52 4.59 5.71
CA SER A 117 16.76 5.53 4.87
C SER A 117 16.22 4.86 3.61
N SER A 118 17.02 3.99 2.97
CA SER A 118 16.58 3.23 1.79
C SER A 118 15.43 2.28 2.13
N TYR A 119 15.51 1.56 3.26
CA TYR A 119 14.42 0.68 3.70
C TYR A 119 13.17 1.46 4.12
N ILE A 120 13.31 2.62 4.77
CA ILE A 120 12.17 3.51 5.07
C ILE A 120 11.54 4.01 3.76
N GLY A 121 12.35 4.36 2.77
CA GLY A 121 11.88 4.75 1.44
C GLY A 121 11.06 3.66 0.77
N LYS A 122 11.54 2.40 0.83
CA LYS A 122 10.78 1.23 0.37
C LYS A 122 9.47 1.07 1.14
N ALA A 123 9.50 1.08 2.47
CA ALA A 123 8.31 0.96 3.31
C ALA A 123 7.27 2.07 3.01
N ASN A 124 7.73 3.30 2.83
CA ASN A 124 6.85 4.42 2.46
C ASN A 124 6.24 4.22 1.06
N SER A 125 7.01 3.66 0.11
CA SER A 125 6.48 3.33 -1.22
C SER A 125 5.42 2.24 -1.15
N VAL A 126 5.61 1.24 -0.29
CA VAL A 126 4.59 0.20 -0.04
C VAL A 126 3.32 0.82 0.50
N ILE A 127 3.44 1.58 1.57
CA ILE A 127 2.29 2.21 2.22
C ILE A 127 1.58 3.13 1.23
N SER A 128 2.29 3.91 0.42
CA SER A 128 1.64 4.75 -0.60
C SER A 128 0.96 3.93 -1.71
N ASN A 129 1.47 2.76 -2.06
CA ASN A 129 0.85 1.91 -3.07
C ASN A 129 -0.42 1.22 -2.55
N ILE A 130 -0.46 0.87 -1.25
CA ILE A 130 -1.65 0.27 -0.61
C ILE A 130 -2.66 1.36 -0.22
N ALA A 131 -2.22 2.34 0.56
CA ALA A 131 -3.08 3.34 1.21
C ALA A 131 -3.27 4.62 0.37
N GLY A 132 -2.49 4.82 -0.69
CA GLY A 132 -2.67 5.95 -1.61
C GLY A 132 -3.78 5.75 -2.62
N VAL A 133 -4.42 4.57 -2.66
CA VAL A 133 -5.62 4.36 -3.46
C VAL A 133 -6.78 5.05 -2.76
N THR A 134 -7.01 6.32 -3.10
CA THR A 134 -8.14 7.10 -2.56
C THR A 134 -9.38 6.98 -3.41
N THR A 135 -9.27 6.36 -4.59
CA THR A 135 -10.37 6.21 -5.55
C THR A 135 -10.70 4.74 -5.77
N LYS A 136 -11.98 4.45 -5.94
CA LYS A 136 -12.49 3.15 -6.38
C LYS A 136 -13.17 3.27 -7.74
N THR A 137 -13.09 2.21 -8.55
CA THR A 137 -13.69 2.16 -9.88
C THR A 137 -14.89 1.20 -9.94
N ASP A 138 -15.95 1.63 -10.61
CA ASP A 138 -17.13 0.84 -10.94
C ASP A 138 -17.32 0.84 -12.46
N THR A 139 -17.25 -0.33 -13.09
CA THR A 139 -17.44 -0.47 -14.54
C THR A 139 -18.81 -1.06 -14.82
N PHE A 140 -19.61 -0.35 -15.62
CA PHE A 140 -20.92 -0.77 -16.06
C PHE A 140 -20.91 -1.10 -17.55
N SER A 141 -21.65 -2.14 -17.91
CA SER A 141 -21.85 -2.55 -19.29
C SER A 141 -23.30 -2.51 -19.70
N LEU A 142 -23.50 -2.16 -20.96
CA LEU A 142 -24.72 -2.47 -21.69
C LEU A 142 -24.52 -3.81 -22.39
N VAL A 143 -25.35 -4.78 -22.04
CA VAL A 143 -25.26 -6.14 -22.57
C VAL A 143 -26.56 -6.52 -23.27
N VAL A 144 -26.41 -7.14 -24.44
CA VAL A 144 -27.51 -7.64 -25.28
C VAL A 144 -27.28 -9.12 -25.57
N LEU A 145 -28.28 -9.80 -26.13
CA LEU A 145 -28.06 -11.16 -26.65
C LEU A 145 -27.02 -11.14 -27.78
N ALA A 146 -26.17 -12.16 -27.85
CA ALA A 146 -25.13 -12.28 -28.87
C ALA A 146 -25.73 -12.24 -30.30
N THR A 147 -26.95 -12.77 -30.45
CA THR A 147 -27.73 -12.79 -31.69
C THR A 147 -28.38 -11.45 -32.05
N ASP A 148 -28.39 -10.47 -31.14
CA ASP A 148 -28.97 -9.15 -31.39
C ASP A 148 -28.07 -8.34 -32.35
N PRO A 149 -28.61 -7.61 -33.34
CA PRO A 149 -27.79 -6.89 -34.30
C PRO A 149 -27.09 -5.64 -33.74
N ALA A 150 -27.45 -5.17 -32.53
CA ALA A 150 -26.84 -3.99 -31.96
C ALA A 150 -25.32 -4.17 -31.75
N THR A 151 -24.54 -3.17 -32.20
CA THR A 151 -23.07 -3.11 -32.03
C THR A 151 -22.64 -1.88 -31.21
N GLY A 152 -23.57 -1.05 -30.77
CA GLY A 152 -23.31 0.21 -30.08
C GLY A 152 -24.60 0.85 -29.56
N VAL A 153 -24.45 1.93 -28.80
CA VAL A 153 -25.56 2.62 -28.12
C VAL A 153 -26.61 3.12 -29.13
N GLU A 154 -26.19 3.62 -30.29
CA GLU A 154 -27.04 4.22 -31.32
C GLU A 154 -28.13 3.26 -31.82
N ALA A 155 -27.85 1.95 -31.81
CA ALA A 155 -28.78 0.91 -32.24
C ALA A 155 -29.91 0.63 -31.22
N THR A 156 -29.82 1.17 -30.00
CA THR A 156 -30.69 0.81 -28.87
C THR A 156 -31.87 1.76 -28.66
N LYS A 157 -32.11 2.69 -29.58
CA LYS A 157 -33.12 3.77 -29.44
C LYS A 157 -34.52 3.32 -29.01
N ASN A 158 -34.97 2.17 -29.50
CA ASN A 158 -36.30 1.63 -29.22
C ASN A 158 -36.29 0.44 -28.25
N TYR A 159 -35.14 0.17 -27.62
CA TYR A 159 -34.97 -1.00 -26.76
C TYR A 159 -35.53 -0.72 -25.37
N THR A 160 -35.86 -1.81 -24.66
CA THR A 160 -36.20 -1.76 -23.24
C THR A 160 -34.97 -2.19 -22.45
N PHE A 161 -34.57 -1.37 -21.49
CA PHE A 161 -33.40 -1.55 -20.65
C PHE A 161 -33.79 -2.14 -19.30
N GLY A 162 -33.23 -3.29 -18.94
CA GLY A 162 -33.36 -3.92 -17.64
C GLY A 162 -32.19 -3.56 -16.73
N TYR A 163 -32.45 -3.20 -15.48
CA TYR A 163 -31.38 -3.01 -14.49
C TYR A 163 -31.84 -3.30 -13.07
N ASN A 164 -30.87 -3.46 -12.17
CA ASN A 164 -31.12 -3.79 -10.78
C ASN A 164 -31.52 -2.53 -9.98
N LYS A 165 -32.63 -2.58 -9.24
CA LYS A 165 -33.11 -1.45 -8.40
C LYS A 165 -32.40 -1.35 -7.05
N ILE A 166 -31.62 -2.36 -6.69
CA ILE A 166 -30.93 -2.56 -5.41
C ILE A 166 -29.45 -2.22 -5.65
N ASN A 167 -28.78 -2.99 -6.50
CA ASN A 167 -27.33 -2.88 -6.70
C ASN A 167 -26.95 -1.70 -7.60
N ASN A 168 -26.27 -0.71 -7.02
CA ASN A 168 -25.72 0.47 -7.69
C ASN A 168 -26.73 1.17 -8.64
N LYS A 169 -27.99 1.26 -8.20
CA LYS A 169 -29.10 1.83 -8.98
C LYS A 169 -28.77 3.21 -9.56
N ASP A 170 -28.24 4.12 -8.75
CA ASP A 170 -27.95 5.50 -9.16
C ASP A 170 -26.94 5.56 -10.31
N MET A 171 -25.96 4.65 -10.33
CA MET A 171 -24.96 4.56 -11.40
C MET A 171 -25.56 3.98 -12.67
N ALA A 172 -26.42 2.96 -12.56
CA ALA A 172 -27.15 2.43 -13.70
C ALA A 172 -28.09 3.49 -14.31
N GLU A 173 -28.80 4.25 -13.48
CA GLU A 173 -29.64 5.38 -13.92
C GLU A 173 -28.82 6.49 -14.58
N SER A 174 -27.64 6.80 -14.03
CA SER A 174 -26.71 7.78 -14.63
C SER A 174 -26.22 7.33 -16.01
N LEU A 175 -25.88 6.04 -16.18
CA LEU A 175 -25.50 5.48 -17.47
C LEU A 175 -26.65 5.55 -18.47
N ILE A 176 -27.87 5.21 -18.04
CA ILE A 176 -29.07 5.29 -18.89
C ILE A 176 -29.34 6.75 -19.30
N GLN A 177 -29.11 7.72 -18.41
CA GLN A 177 -29.26 9.14 -18.74
C GLN A 177 -28.23 9.60 -19.79
N GLU A 178 -26.99 9.11 -19.72
CA GLU A 178 -25.96 9.35 -20.75
C GLU A 178 -26.39 8.75 -22.10
N VAL A 179 -26.90 7.51 -22.10
CA VAL A 179 -27.47 6.85 -23.28
C VAL A 179 -28.61 7.68 -23.87
N ASN A 180 -29.54 8.16 -23.05
CA ASN A 180 -30.66 8.99 -23.51
C ASN A 180 -30.21 10.28 -24.18
N THR A 181 -29.16 10.90 -23.61
CA THR A 181 -28.54 12.11 -24.17
C THR A 181 -27.95 11.84 -25.54
N THR A 182 -27.20 10.75 -25.70
CA THR A 182 -26.60 10.31 -26.97
C THR A 182 -27.66 10.01 -28.04
N LEU A 183 -28.78 9.40 -27.64
CA LEU A 183 -29.86 9.01 -28.55
C LEU A 183 -30.83 10.15 -28.88
N GLY A 184 -30.77 11.25 -28.13
CA GLY A 184 -31.73 12.35 -28.19
C GLY A 184 -33.16 11.93 -27.83
N THR A 185 -33.33 10.86 -27.04
CA THR A 185 -34.63 10.35 -26.61
C THR A 185 -34.50 9.50 -25.35
N ASN A 186 -35.61 9.29 -24.64
CA ASN A 186 -35.64 8.44 -23.45
C ASN A 186 -35.96 7.00 -23.84
N VAL A 187 -35.05 6.08 -23.53
CA VAL A 187 -35.27 4.64 -23.68
C VAL A 187 -36.31 4.15 -22.67
N LYS A 188 -36.97 3.03 -23.00
CA LYS A 188 -37.87 2.36 -22.04
C LYS A 188 -37.02 1.64 -21.00
N THR A 189 -37.45 1.65 -19.74
CA THR A 189 -36.74 0.97 -18.66
C THR A 189 -37.64 0.04 -17.87
N ARG A 190 -37.04 -1.00 -17.30
CA ARG A 190 -37.67 -1.93 -16.36
C ARG A 190 -36.67 -2.29 -15.27
N THR A 191 -37.15 -2.35 -14.04
CA THR A 191 -36.30 -2.63 -12.88
C THR A 191 -36.63 -3.97 -12.25
N TYR A 192 -35.63 -4.56 -11.60
CA TYR A 192 -35.70 -5.87 -10.97
C TYR A 192 -34.94 -5.85 -9.64
N ASP A 193 -35.28 -6.73 -8.70
CA ASP A 193 -34.59 -6.88 -7.40
C ASP A 193 -33.42 -7.84 -7.43
N ASN A 194 -33.46 -8.85 -8.30
CA ASN A 194 -32.43 -9.88 -8.36
C ASN A 194 -31.93 -10.08 -9.79
N TRP A 195 -30.70 -10.57 -9.88
CA TRP A 195 -30.04 -10.80 -11.16
C TRP A 195 -30.72 -11.90 -11.99
N THR A 196 -31.17 -12.98 -11.36
CA THR A 196 -31.85 -14.09 -12.03
C THR A 196 -33.02 -13.61 -12.90
N ASN A 197 -33.86 -12.73 -12.36
CA ASN A 197 -34.99 -12.16 -13.08
C ASN A 197 -34.58 -11.23 -14.23
N ILE A 198 -33.48 -10.47 -14.07
CA ILE A 198 -32.93 -9.60 -15.12
C ILE A 198 -32.43 -10.46 -16.29
N ILE A 199 -31.66 -11.50 -16.00
CA ILE A 199 -31.08 -12.38 -17.03
C ILE A 199 -32.18 -13.15 -17.76
N ASN A 200 -33.14 -13.73 -17.03
CA ASN A 200 -34.29 -14.40 -17.64
C ASN A 200 -35.10 -13.44 -18.54
N ALA A 201 -35.30 -12.19 -18.12
CA ALA A 201 -35.97 -11.20 -18.95
C ALA A 201 -35.21 -10.86 -20.23
N LEU A 202 -33.87 -10.84 -20.19
CA LEU A 202 -33.05 -10.67 -21.39
C LEU A 202 -33.19 -11.88 -22.33
N TYR A 203 -33.06 -13.10 -21.80
CA TYR A 203 -33.15 -14.33 -22.57
C TYR A 203 -34.54 -14.49 -23.23
N ASN A 204 -35.59 -14.09 -22.52
CA ASN A 204 -36.96 -14.09 -23.01
C ASN A 204 -37.30 -12.87 -23.89
N ASN A 205 -36.34 -11.99 -24.18
CA ASN A 205 -36.53 -10.76 -24.94
C ASN A 205 -37.57 -9.78 -24.35
N GLU A 206 -37.89 -9.89 -23.05
CA GLU A 206 -38.73 -8.92 -22.34
C GLU A 206 -38.00 -7.58 -22.16
N VAL A 207 -36.68 -7.64 -21.96
CA VAL A 207 -35.75 -6.52 -22.11
C VAL A 207 -34.75 -6.87 -23.21
N LYS A 208 -34.25 -5.84 -23.90
CA LYS A 208 -33.30 -6.00 -25.01
C LYS A 208 -31.88 -5.63 -24.63
N VAL A 209 -31.73 -4.77 -23.63
CA VAL A 209 -30.45 -4.41 -23.02
C VAL A 209 -30.55 -4.65 -21.53
N ILE A 210 -29.51 -5.20 -20.92
CA ILE A 210 -29.33 -5.14 -19.47
C ILE A 210 -28.18 -4.20 -19.13
N VAL A 211 -28.33 -3.47 -18.03
CA VAL A 211 -27.31 -2.60 -17.46
C VAL A 211 -26.86 -3.20 -16.15
N PHE A 212 -25.59 -3.56 -16.04
CA PHE A 212 -25.05 -4.10 -14.81
C PHE A 212 -23.58 -3.74 -14.58
N ASN A 213 -23.17 -3.81 -13.32
CA ASN A 213 -21.78 -3.60 -12.91
C ASN A 213 -20.99 -4.88 -13.14
N GLU A 214 -19.91 -4.79 -13.91
CA GLU A 214 -19.04 -5.90 -14.33
C GLU A 214 -18.49 -6.72 -13.15
N SER A 215 -18.39 -6.14 -11.95
CA SER A 215 -18.06 -6.89 -10.74
C SER A 215 -19.02 -8.05 -10.43
N ASN A 216 -20.25 -8.02 -10.94
CA ASN A 216 -21.21 -9.12 -10.78
C ASN A 216 -21.06 -10.21 -11.84
N ARG A 217 -20.26 -9.99 -12.90
CA ARG A 217 -20.17 -10.89 -14.06
C ARG A 217 -19.84 -12.33 -13.65
N ALA A 218 -18.79 -12.51 -12.86
CA ALA A 218 -18.36 -13.84 -12.43
C ALA A 218 -19.47 -14.58 -11.66
N MET A 219 -20.22 -13.87 -10.81
CA MET A 219 -21.37 -14.45 -10.09
C MET A 219 -22.52 -14.80 -11.05
N LEU A 220 -22.76 -13.98 -12.08
CA LEU A 220 -23.75 -14.30 -13.11
C LEU A 220 -23.36 -15.53 -13.90
N GLU A 221 -22.09 -15.66 -14.28
CA GLU A 221 -21.56 -16.80 -15.05
C GLU A 221 -21.55 -18.10 -14.23
N GLU A 222 -21.40 -18.02 -12.90
CA GLU A 222 -21.58 -19.18 -12.01
C GLU A 222 -23.03 -19.67 -11.98
N GLN A 223 -24.01 -18.76 -12.02
CA GLN A 223 -25.44 -19.10 -12.01
C GLN A 223 -25.98 -19.44 -13.42
N PHE A 224 -25.45 -18.79 -14.45
CA PHE A 224 -25.85 -18.89 -15.85
C PHE A 224 -24.59 -19.20 -16.68
N THR A 225 -24.22 -20.47 -16.75
CA THR A 225 -22.98 -20.93 -17.40
C THR A 225 -22.92 -20.63 -18.90
N ASP A 226 -24.06 -20.31 -19.53
CA ASP A 226 -24.21 -19.93 -20.93
C ASP A 226 -24.26 -18.41 -21.14
N PHE A 227 -24.06 -17.60 -20.09
CA PHE A 227 -24.16 -16.14 -20.14
C PHE A 227 -23.15 -15.50 -21.09
N GLU A 228 -21.89 -15.93 -21.04
CA GLU A 228 -20.84 -15.43 -21.93
C GLU A 228 -21.14 -15.75 -23.40
N GLU A 229 -21.57 -16.98 -23.70
CA GLU A 229 -21.90 -17.40 -25.07
C GLU A 229 -23.15 -16.69 -25.62
N LYS A 230 -24.17 -16.53 -24.78
CA LYS A 230 -25.47 -15.98 -25.19
C LYS A 230 -25.52 -14.47 -25.22
N THR A 231 -24.52 -13.77 -24.72
CA THR A 231 -24.55 -12.31 -24.61
C THR A 231 -23.32 -11.65 -25.22
N LYS A 232 -23.43 -10.36 -25.47
CA LYS A 232 -22.29 -9.52 -25.87
C LYS A 232 -22.41 -8.14 -25.25
N VAL A 233 -21.27 -7.57 -24.90
CA VAL A 233 -21.15 -6.20 -24.44
C VAL A 233 -21.15 -5.27 -25.66
N ILE A 234 -22.01 -4.25 -25.66
CA ILE A 234 -22.09 -3.25 -26.73
C ILE A 234 -21.57 -1.87 -26.31
N TYR A 235 -21.42 -1.64 -25.00
CA TYR A 235 -20.89 -0.41 -24.45
C TYR A 235 -20.45 -0.62 -23.00
N THR A 236 -19.40 0.09 -22.60
CA THR A 236 -18.85 0.07 -21.24
C THR A 236 -18.56 1.49 -20.76
N LYS A 237 -18.87 1.76 -19.50
CA LYS A 237 -18.55 3.01 -18.81
C LYS A 237 -17.91 2.73 -17.47
N THR A 238 -16.78 3.38 -17.20
CA THR A 238 -16.11 3.33 -15.89
C THR A 238 -16.36 4.62 -15.13
N TYR A 239 -16.84 4.49 -13.90
CA TYR A 239 -17.00 5.57 -12.93
C TYR A 239 -15.89 5.48 -11.89
N THR A 240 -15.23 6.60 -11.61
CA THR A 240 -14.22 6.70 -10.55
C THR A 240 -14.76 7.57 -9.43
N THR A 241 -14.85 7.03 -8.22
CA THR A 241 -15.36 7.73 -7.03
C THR A 241 -14.31 7.77 -5.93
N GLN A 242 -14.28 8.84 -5.13
CA GLN A 242 -13.41 8.91 -3.96
C GLN A 242 -13.96 8.00 -2.85
N ILE A 243 -13.08 7.25 -2.20
CA ILE A 243 -13.38 6.47 -1.01
C ILE A 243 -13.63 7.46 0.13
N LYS A 244 -14.80 7.35 0.78
CA LYS A 244 -15.09 8.12 1.98
C LYS A 244 -14.32 7.48 3.14
N GLU A 245 -13.42 8.22 3.76
CA GLU A 245 -12.79 7.81 5.01
C GLU A 245 -13.82 7.85 6.14
N ASN A 246 -14.08 6.71 6.77
CA ASN A 246 -14.85 6.68 8.00
C ASN A 246 -13.94 7.14 9.15
N VAL A 247 -14.35 8.21 9.84
CA VAL A 247 -13.61 8.72 10.99
C VAL A 247 -13.92 7.84 12.20
N VAL A 248 -12.97 6.99 12.57
CA VAL A 248 -13.06 6.17 13.77
C VAL A 248 -12.42 6.93 14.93
N ASN A 249 -13.22 7.31 15.93
CA ASN A 249 -12.73 7.98 17.13
C ASN A 249 -12.29 6.97 18.19
N LYS A 250 -11.17 6.29 17.95
CA LYS A 250 -10.64 5.24 18.82
C LYS A 250 -9.14 5.38 19.02
N ASN A 251 -8.67 5.31 20.27
CA ASN A 251 -7.26 5.37 20.58
C ASN A 251 -6.64 3.97 20.47
N THR A 252 -6.18 3.62 19.26
CA THR A 252 -5.60 2.30 18.94
C THR A 252 -4.34 1.96 19.74
N ALA A 253 -3.72 2.93 20.43
CA ALA A 253 -2.59 2.68 21.31
C ALA A 253 -3.00 2.11 22.68
N THR A 254 -4.26 2.31 23.10
CA THR A 254 -4.73 1.89 24.43
C THR A 254 -5.99 1.04 24.40
N GLU A 255 -6.76 1.10 23.32
CA GLU A 255 -8.04 0.41 23.15
C GLU A 255 -7.88 -0.74 22.16
N SER A 256 -8.61 -1.84 22.40
CA SER A 256 -8.60 -2.97 21.47
C SER A 256 -9.42 -2.62 20.23
N PHE A 257 -8.92 -2.93 19.05
CA PHE A 257 -9.57 -2.58 17.78
C PHE A 257 -9.57 -3.75 16.81
N THR A 258 -10.52 -3.73 15.88
CA THR A 258 -10.74 -4.78 14.89
C THR A 258 -10.50 -4.23 13.48
N ILE A 259 -9.73 -4.98 12.69
CA ILE A 259 -9.50 -4.72 11.27
C ILE A 259 -10.08 -5.88 10.46
N TYR A 260 -10.93 -5.58 9.49
CA TYR A 260 -11.33 -6.52 8.46
C TYR A 260 -10.33 -6.50 7.29
N VAL A 261 -9.80 -7.66 6.92
CA VAL A 261 -8.94 -7.84 5.75
C VAL A 261 -9.72 -8.55 4.65
N SER A 262 -9.96 -7.83 3.56
CA SER A 262 -10.62 -8.29 2.34
C SER A 262 -9.60 -8.49 1.23
N GLY A 263 -9.48 -9.71 0.72
CA GLY A 263 -8.70 -10.01 -0.49
C GLY A 263 -9.65 -10.21 -1.66
N ASN A 264 -9.59 -9.33 -2.67
CA ASN A 264 -10.38 -9.51 -3.88
C ASN A 264 -9.68 -10.48 -4.85
N ASP A 265 -10.49 -11.08 -5.72
CA ASP A 265 -10.04 -11.99 -6.78
C ASP A 265 -9.81 -11.23 -8.10
N ASP A 266 -8.86 -10.28 -8.13
CA ASP A 266 -8.54 -9.51 -9.35
C ASP A 266 -7.10 -8.97 -9.36
N TYR A 267 -6.63 -8.60 -10.55
CA TYR A 267 -5.38 -7.85 -10.78
C TYR A 267 -5.68 -6.37 -11.13
N GLY A 268 -4.66 -5.52 -11.09
CA GLY A 268 -4.74 -4.14 -11.55
C GLY A 268 -5.17 -3.15 -10.46
N ALA A 269 -6.07 -2.21 -10.80
CA ALA A 269 -6.56 -1.20 -9.87
C ALA A 269 -7.57 -1.81 -8.88
N ILE A 270 -7.67 -1.25 -7.67
CA ILE A 270 -8.63 -1.73 -6.68
C ILE A 270 -10.05 -1.36 -7.12
N SER A 271 -10.86 -2.38 -7.40
CA SER A 271 -12.27 -2.22 -7.74
C SER A 271 -13.10 -1.83 -6.51
N ALA A 272 -14.17 -1.06 -6.71
CA ALA A 272 -15.15 -0.78 -5.66
C ALA A 272 -15.83 -2.08 -5.19
N ASN A 273 -16.28 -2.86 -6.17
CA ASN A 273 -17.05 -4.07 -6.01
C ASN A 273 -16.32 -5.25 -6.64
N GLY A 274 -16.61 -6.45 -6.14
CA GLY A 274 -16.05 -7.70 -6.62
C GLY A 274 -15.87 -8.68 -5.47
N ARG A 275 -15.83 -9.96 -5.81
CA ARG A 275 -15.74 -11.06 -4.85
C ARG A 275 -14.60 -10.87 -3.85
N SER A 276 -14.90 -11.12 -2.58
CA SER A 276 -13.93 -11.11 -1.48
C SER A 276 -13.60 -12.54 -1.08
N ASP A 277 -12.57 -13.11 -1.68
CA ASP A 277 -12.18 -14.50 -1.49
C ASP A 277 -11.37 -14.72 -0.20
N VAL A 278 -10.72 -13.67 0.32
CA VAL A 278 -10.10 -13.67 1.65
C VAL A 278 -10.93 -12.81 2.58
N ASN A 279 -11.42 -13.40 3.66
CA ASN A 279 -12.20 -12.71 4.69
C ASN A 279 -11.60 -13.00 6.07
N ILE A 280 -10.79 -12.08 6.58
CA ILE A 280 -10.14 -12.22 7.89
C ILE A 280 -10.56 -11.07 8.79
N VAL A 281 -11.10 -11.38 9.97
CA VAL A 281 -11.33 -10.40 11.03
C VAL A 281 -10.17 -10.51 12.02
N ALA A 282 -9.38 -9.44 12.13
CA ALA A 282 -8.20 -9.38 12.99
C ALA A 282 -8.44 -8.40 14.14
N THR A 283 -8.50 -8.92 15.37
CA THR A 283 -8.66 -8.11 16.58
C THR A 283 -7.32 -7.95 17.30
N PHE A 284 -6.95 -6.71 17.57
CA PHE A 284 -5.69 -6.32 18.21
C PHE A 284 -5.97 -5.82 19.61
N ASN A 285 -5.25 -6.37 20.60
CA ASN A 285 -5.27 -5.87 21.97
C ASN A 285 -3.90 -5.29 22.34
N PRO A 286 -3.74 -3.94 22.37
CA PRO A 286 -2.46 -3.32 22.67
C PRO A 286 -2.00 -3.51 24.12
N LYS A 287 -2.92 -3.81 25.05
CA LYS A 287 -2.60 -4.04 26.47
C LYS A 287 -1.98 -5.43 26.67
N THR A 288 -2.58 -6.46 26.08
CA THR A 288 -2.09 -7.85 26.18
C THR A 288 -1.04 -8.19 25.13
N ARG A 289 -0.89 -7.34 24.09
CA ARG A 289 -0.02 -7.56 22.92
C ARG A 289 -0.37 -8.82 22.14
N GLN A 290 -1.66 -9.12 22.06
CA GLN A 290 -2.18 -10.27 21.34
C GLN A 290 -2.97 -9.82 20.12
N VAL A 291 -2.94 -10.65 19.08
CA VAL A 291 -3.76 -10.53 17.88
C VAL A 291 -4.50 -11.84 17.71
N LEU A 292 -5.82 -11.76 17.54
CA LEU A 292 -6.66 -12.89 17.13
C LEU A 292 -7.06 -12.64 15.68
N MET A 293 -6.78 -13.60 14.81
CA MET A 293 -7.22 -13.58 13.41
C MET A 293 -8.22 -14.71 13.19
N VAL A 294 -9.44 -14.35 12.78
CA VAL A 294 -10.50 -15.29 12.44
C VAL A 294 -10.70 -15.26 10.93
N SER A 295 -10.35 -16.34 10.25
CA SER A 295 -10.63 -16.51 8.82
C SER A 295 -12.01 -17.13 8.64
N THR A 296 -12.85 -16.48 7.83
CA THR A 296 -14.17 -16.99 7.45
C THR A 296 -14.08 -17.53 6.03
N PRO A 297 -14.41 -18.81 5.79
CA PRO A 297 -14.34 -19.38 4.44
C PRO A 297 -15.18 -18.60 3.43
N ARG A 298 -14.64 -18.38 2.24
CA ARG A 298 -15.30 -17.61 1.16
C ARG A 298 -16.67 -18.17 0.77
N ASP A 299 -16.83 -19.50 0.84
CA ASP A 299 -18.05 -20.22 0.48
C ASP A 299 -18.99 -20.44 1.68
N TYR A 300 -18.70 -19.83 2.83
CA TYR A 300 -19.55 -19.97 4.02
C TYR A 300 -20.95 -19.39 3.75
N TRP A 301 -21.98 -20.19 4.02
CA TRP A 301 -23.37 -19.87 3.70
C TRP A 301 -23.99 -19.00 4.79
N VAL A 302 -24.10 -17.70 4.54
CA VAL A 302 -24.48 -16.67 5.53
C VAL A 302 -25.54 -15.73 4.97
N PRO A 303 -26.36 -15.10 5.85
CA PRO A 303 -27.17 -13.97 5.43
C PRO A 303 -26.25 -12.81 5.06
N VAL A 304 -26.17 -12.47 3.77
CA VAL A 304 -25.40 -11.34 3.25
C VAL A 304 -26.25 -10.07 3.33
N ASP A 305 -25.70 -9.05 3.96
CA ASP A 305 -26.29 -7.71 4.05
C ASP A 305 -25.95 -6.92 2.78
N THR A 306 -26.89 -6.77 1.85
CA THR A 306 -26.64 -6.09 0.55
C THR A 306 -26.56 -4.56 0.64
N LEU A 307 -26.65 -4.00 1.86
CA LEU A 307 -26.68 -2.56 2.20
C LEU A 307 -27.77 -1.74 1.50
N SER A 308 -28.63 -2.40 0.76
CA SER A 308 -29.74 -1.82 0.05
C SER A 308 -31.00 -2.02 0.87
N THR A 309 -31.98 -1.14 0.66
CA THR A 309 -33.27 -1.24 1.31
C THR A 309 -34.37 -1.56 0.31
N ASP A 310 -35.35 -2.34 0.73
CA ASP A 310 -36.56 -2.56 -0.05
C ASP A 310 -37.39 -1.28 -0.15
N SER A 311 -38.51 -1.32 -0.87
CA SER A 311 -39.41 -0.18 -1.02
C SER A 311 -39.99 0.35 0.30
N ASN A 312 -39.86 -0.42 1.39
CA ASN A 312 -40.32 -0.07 2.73
C ASN A 312 -39.17 0.39 3.65
N GLY A 313 -37.94 0.52 3.13
CA GLY A 313 -36.78 0.95 3.89
C GLY A 313 -36.11 -0.15 4.71
N LYS A 314 -36.47 -1.42 4.53
CA LYS A 314 -35.86 -2.56 5.26
C LYS A 314 -34.63 -3.07 4.53
N ALA A 315 -33.55 -3.35 5.26
CA ALA A 315 -32.34 -3.97 4.71
C ALA A 315 -32.68 -5.27 3.95
N VAL A 316 -32.19 -5.37 2.72
CA VAL A 316 -32.35 -6.56 1.89
C VAL A 316 -31.24 -7.55 2.25
N THR A 317 -31.66 -8.68 2.81
CA THR A 317 -30.78 -9.77 3.23
C THR A 317 -31.17 -11.05 2.49
N GLY A 318 -30.16 -11.81 2.08
CA GLY A 318 -30.31 -13.08 1.40
C GLY A 318 -29.21 -14.04 1.82
N TYR A 319 -29.53 -15.33 1.90
CA TYR A 319 -28.48 -16.33 2.16
C TYR A 319 -27.65 -16.54 0.89
N GLU A 320 -26.35 -16.31 1.00
CA GLU A 320 -25.38 -16.48 -0.07
C GLU A 320 -24.03 -16.95 0.49
N LYS A 321 -23.08 -17.27 -0.41
CA LYS A 321 -21.67 -17.47 -0.05
C LYS A 321 -21.09 -16.12 0.38
N LEU A 322 -20.30 -16.10 1.46
CA LEU A 322 -19.69 -14.86 1.99
C LEU A 322 -18.93 -14.04 0.93
N THR A 323 -18.22 -14.67 0.00
CA THR A 323 -17.46 -13.95 -1.05
C THR A 323 -18.33 -13.02 -1.90
N HIS A 324 -19.62 -13.34 -2.07
CA HIS A 324 -20.54 -12.49 -2.82
C HIS A 324 -20.83 -11.15 -2.13
N ALA A 325 -20.66 -11.05 -0.80
CA ALA A 325 -20.79 -9.77 -0.09
C ALA A 325 -19.89 -8.69 -0.70
N GLY A 326 -18.70 -9.06 -1.20
CA GLY A 326 -17.79 -8.14 -1.88
C GLY A 326 -18.35 -7.52 -3.16
N ASN A 327 -19.28 -8.21 -3.86
CA ASN A 327 -19.96 -7.67 -5.06
C ASN A 327 -20.89 -6.50 -4.73
N TYR A 328 -21.36 -6.42 -3.49
CA TYR A 328 -22.15 -5.31 -2.95
C TYR A 328 -21.28 -4.22 -2.32
N GLY A 329 -19.95 -4.42 -2.29
CA GLY A 329 -18.97 -3.51 -1.72
C GLY A 329 -18.36 -4.01 -0.41
N VAL A 330 -17.24 -3.41 0.00
CA VAL A 330 -16.53 -3.80 1.23
C VAL A 330 -17.40 -3.62 2.47
N ASP A 331 -18.24 -2.59 2.49
CA ASP A 331 -19.16 -2.30 3.59
C ASP A 331 -20.17 -3.45 3.79
N SER A 332 -20.62 -4.11 2.71
CA SER A 332 -21.53 -5.26 2.80
C SER A 332 -20.83 -6.46 3.45
N SER A 333 -19.56 -6.68 3.12
CA SER A 333 -18.74 -7.71 3.76
C SER A 333 -18.53 -7.41 5.25
N ILE A 334 -18.26 -6.15 5.58
CA ILE A 334 -18.11 -5.68 6.97
C ILE A 334 -19.40 -5.95 7.75
N SER A 335 -20.55 -5.40 7.31
CA SER A 335 -21.82 -5.58 8.01
C SER A 335 -22.23 -7.05 8.13
N THR A 336 -21.99 -7.86 7.10
CA THR A 336 -22.23 -9.31 7.16
C THR A 336 -21.41 -9.98 8.27
N LEU A 337 -20.12 -9.63 8.40
CA LEU A 337 -19.23 -10.18 9.43
C LEU A 337 -19.53 -9.63 10.83
N GLU A 338 -19.89 -8.35 10.95
CA GLU A 338 -20.36 -7.74 12.19
C GLU A 338 -21.62 -8.43 12.69
N SER A 339 -22.61 -8.63 11.81
CA SER A 339 -23.85 -9.36 12.09
C SER A 339 -23.57 -10.82 12.48
N LEU A 340 -22.65 -11.50 11.77
CA LEU A 340 -22.31 -12.90 12.01
C LEU A 340 -21.66 -13.12 13.38
N TYR A 341 -20.76 -12.22 13.78
CA TYR A 341 -19.95 -12.38 15.00
C TYR A 341 -20.43 -11.55 16.19
N GLY A 342 -21.34 -10.59 15.98
CA GLY A 342 -21.80 -9.67 17.01
C GLY A 342 -20.68 -8.75 17.50
N VAL A 343 -19.83 -8.27 16.59
CA VAL A 343 -18.69 -7.39 16.88
C VAL A 343 -18.72 -6.18 15.96
N ASP A 344 -18.08 -5.09 16.39
CA ASP A 344 -17.85 -3.92 15.54
C ASP A 344 -16.49 -4.04 14.84
N VAL A 345 -16.45 -3.72 13.55
CA VAL A 345 -15.23 -3.60 12.76
C VAL A 345 -14.84 -2.12 12.69
N ASP A 346 -13.72 -1.79 13.31
CA ASP A 346 -13.26 -0.39 13.34
C ASP A 346 -12.65 0.04 12.00
N TYR A 347 -11.83 -0.82 11.40
CA TYR A 347 -11.12 -0.50 10.17
C TYR A 347 -11.21 -1.64 9.17
N TYR A 348 -10.88 -1.36 7.91
CA TYR A 348 -10.67 -2.41 6.93
C TYR A 348 -9.42 -2.16 6.09
N VAL A 349 -8.90 -3.23 5.52
CA VAL A 349 -7.88 -3.23 4.47
C VAL A 349 -8.44 -4.06 3.32
N LYS A 350 -8.52 -3.45 2.14
CA LYS A 350 -8.86 -4.16 0.90
C LYS A 350 -7.61 -4.28 0.04
N VAL A 351 -7.30 -5.50 -0.39
CA VAL A 351 -6.11 -5.80 -1.20
C VAL A 351 -6.49 -6.69 -2.37
N ASN A 352 -5.84 -6.49 -3.52
CA ASN A 352 -5.96 -7.34 -4.70
C ASN A 352 -4.65 -8.09 -4.96
N PHE A 353 -4.60 -8.93 -6.00
CA PHE A 353 -3.39 -9.70 -6.31
C PHE A 353 -2.17 -8.80 -6.57
N THR A 354 -2.35 -7.75 -7.39
CA THR A 354 -1.30 -6.75 -7.65
C THR A 354 -0.82 -6.07 -6.37
N GLY A 355 -1.73 -5.72 -5.47
CA GLY A 355 -1.44 -5.14 -4.18
C GLY A 355 -0.63 -6.10 -3.31
N ALA A 356 -1.09 -7.35 -3.15
CA ALA A 356 -0.44 -8.36 -2.33
C ALA A 356 1.01 -8.63 -2.77
N VAL A 357 1.23 -8.85 -4.08
CA VAL A 357 2.56 -9.01 -4.68
C VAL A 357 3.42 -7.78 -4.37
N GLY A 358 2.90 -6.58 -4.64
CA GLY A 358 3.62 -5.33 -4.44
C GLY A 358 4.04 -5.08 -2.99
N VAL A 359 3.23 -5.49 -2.00
CA VAL A 359 3.60 -5.41 -0.58
C VAL A 359 4.78 -6.32 -0.28
N ILE A 360 4.70 -7.58 -0.69
CA ILE A 360 5.69 -8.60 -0.37
C ILE A 360 7.03 -8.29 -1.05
N ASP A 361 7.02 -7.94 -2.33
CA ASP A 361 8.25 -7.59 -3.07
C ASP A 361 8.99 -6.42 -2.43
N ALA A 362 8.25 -5.45 -1.93
CA ALA A 362 8.84 -4.26 -1.35
C ALA A 362 9.29 -4.46 0.10
N LEU A 363 8.81 -5.50 0.79
CA LEU A 363 9.46 -6.06 1.99
C LEU A 363 10.76 -6.81 1.66
N GLY A 364 11.01 -7.09 0.38
CA GLY A 364 12.17 -7.86 -0.09
C GLY A 364 11.90 -9.36 -0.15
N GLY A 365 10.63 -9.76 -0.23
CA GLY A 365 10.18 -11.15 -0.07
C GLY A 365 9.89 -11.51 1.38
N ILE A 366 9.32 -12.69 1.57
CA ILE A 366 9.01 -13.29 2.87
C ILE A 366 9.44 -14.76 2.89
N THR A 367 9.70 -15.27 4.10
CA THR A 367 9.91 -16.71 4.31
C THR A 367 8.62 -17.33 4.83
N ILE A 368 8.05 -18.28 4.08
CA ILE A 368 6.86 -19.03 4.48
C ILE A 368 7.28 -20.42 4.96
N ASN A 369 6.90 -20.78 6.19
CA ASN A 369 7.03 -22.15 6.66
C ASN A 369 5.81 -22.96 6.22
N SER A 370 6.01 -23.95 5.35
CA SER A 370 4.95 -24.83 4.88
C SER A 370 4.94 -26.15 5.67
N ASP A 371 3.76 -26.58 6.09
CA ASP A 371 3.59 -27.87 6.77
C ASP A 371 3.55 -29.06 5.79
N VAL A 372 3.32 -28.80 4.50
CA VAL A 372 3.17 -29.82 3.47
C VAL A 372 4.00 -29.49 2.24
N LYS A 373 4.46 -30.53 1.54
CA LYS A 373 5.09 -30.37 0.23
C LYS A 373 4.00 -30.33 -0.84
N PHE A 374 4.01 -29.32 -1.70
CA PHE A 374 3.08 -29.22 -2.83
C PHE A 374 3.65 -28.36 -3.96
N THR A 375 2.95 -28.39 -5.09
CA THR A 375 3.17 -27.50 -6.24
C THR A 375 1.87 -26.76 -6.49
N ASN A 376 1.91 -25.46 -6.76
CA ASN A 376 0.68 -24.71 -7.02
C ASN A 376 -0.02 -25.19 -8.30
N GLY A 377 -1.33 -24.96 -8.38
CA GLY A 377 -2.12 -25.18 -9.59
C GLY A 377 -1.88 -24.11 -10.66
N GLU A 378 -2.27 -24.40 -11.90
CA GLU A 378 -2.17 -23.46 -13.03
C GLU A 378 -3.02 -22.19 -12.81
N ASP A 379 -4.15 -22.32 -12.10
CA ASP A 379 -5.01 -21.19 -11.75
C ASP A 379 -4.34 -20.23 -10.76
N ALA A 380 -3.44 -20.74 -9.91
CA ALA A 380 -2.77 -19.99 -8.85
C ALA A 380 -1.64 -19.10 -9.39
N ALA A 381 -0.88 -19.60 -10.38
CA ALA A 381 0.14 -18.84 -11.08
C ALA A 381 0.46 -19.48 -12.45
N PRO A 382 0.88 -18.67 -13.46
CA PRO A 382 1.23 -19.17 -14.78
C PRO A 382 2.50 -20.04 -14.80
N VAL A 383 3.24 -20.08 -13.70
CA VAL A 383 4.44 -20.88 -13.52
C VAL A 383 4.28 -21.82 -12.32
N ALA A 384 4.92 -22.98 -12.41
CA ALA A 384 4.92 -23.97 -11.33
C ALA A 384 6.00 -23.63 -10.28
N TYR A 385 5.57 -23.22 -9.10
CA TYR A 385 6.35 -23.11 -7.87
C TYR A 385 6.23 -24.39 -7.04
N ASN A 386 7.38 -24.90 -6.62
CA ASN A 386 7.45 -26.06 -5.74
C ASN A 386 7.74 -25.59 -4.30
N PHE A 387 6.87 -25.95 -3.38
CA PHE A 387 7.01 -25.67 -1.95
C PHE A 387 7.43 -26.94 -1.21
N VAL A 388 8.44 -26.81 -0.35
CA VAL A 388 8.92 -27.90 0.50
C VAL A 388 8.38 -27.74 1.92
N VAL A 389 8.35 -28.83 2.69
CA VAL A 389 8.08 -28.76 4.12
C VAL A 389 9.18 -27.92 4.79
N GLY A 390 8.79 -26.99 5.66
CA GLY A 390 9.69 -26.05 6.31
C GLY A 390 9.81 -24.72 5.55
N PRO A 391 10.94 -24.01 5.68
CA PRO A 391 11.07 -22.64 5.19
C PRO A 391 11.19 -22.57 3.66
N ASN A 392 10.40 -21.69 3.07
CA ASN A 392 10.42 -21.36 1.65
C ASN A 392 10.58 -19.84 1.49
N GLU A 393 11.66 -19.40 0.84
CA GLU A 393 11.78 -18.01 0.43
C GLU A 393 10.84 -17.73 -0.74
N CYS A 394 10.06 -16.67 -0.61
CA CYS A 394 9.02 -16.27 -1.55
C CYS A 394 9.11 -14.78 -1.85
N ASP A 395 9.25 -14.43 -3.13
CA ASP A 395 8.89 -13.10 -3.61
C ASP A 395 7.36 -12.96 -3.68
N GLY A 396 6.85 -11.82 -4.15
CA GLY A 396 5.42 -11.53 -4.17
C GLY A 396 4.62 -12.53 -4.99
N GLU A 397 5.07 -12.87 -6.20
CA GLU A 397 4.39 -13.82 -7.08
C GLU A 397 4.37 -15.23 -6.48
N LYS A 398 5.49 -15.71 -5.95
CA LYS A 398 5.55 -17.04 -5.32
C LYS A 398 4.73 -17.09 -4.03
N ALA A 399 4.69 -16.01 -3.25
CA ALA A 399 3.86 -15.95 -2.06
C ALA A 399 2.37 -15.89 -2.39
N LEU A 400 1.99 -15.15 -3.44
CA LEU A 400 0.61 -15.15 -3.94
C LEU A 400 0.19 -16.57 -4.39
N ALA A 401 1.06 -17.27 -5.11
CA ALA A 401 0.84 -18.65 -5.54
C ALA A 401 0.78 -19.67 -4.38
N PHE A 402 1.31 -19.34 -3.20
CA PHE A 402 1.17 -20.18 -2.01
C PHE A 402 -0.23 -20.05 -1.38
N CYS A 403 -0.83 -18.86 -1.47
CA CYS A 403 -2.11 -18.54 -0.87
C CYS A 403 -3.32 -18.91 -1.75
N ARG A 404 -3.09 -19.24 -3.02
CA ARG A 404 -4.09 -19.63 -4.03
C ARG A 404 -3.88 -21.11 -4.38
#